data_AF-A0A523AWV8-F1
#
_entry.id   AF-A0A523AWV8-F1
#
_cell.length_a   1.000
_cell.length_b   1.000
_cell.length_c   1.000
_cell.angle_alpha   90.00
_cell.angle_beta   90.00
_cell.angle_gamma   90.00
#
_symmetry.space_group_name_H-M   'P 1'
#
loop_
_entity.id
_entity.type
_entity.pdbx_description
1 polymer ?
#
loop_
_entity_poly.entity_id
_entity_poly.type
_entity_poly.pdbx_seq_one_letter_code
_entity_poly.pdbx_strand_id
1 'polypeptide(L)'
;GIEQLETHARRLGVELVKQRQGADAAAVAYDAISHARARGFHVVLVDTAGRMQTDRDLMDEMRKIVRVTQPDLRIFVGDALTGNDAVEQARSFNQEVGIDGSILCKMDADARGGAALSITYVTGKPILFLGTGQAYEDLVEFKPELILRSLLEED
;
A
#
# COMPACT_ATOMS: atom_id res chain seq x y z
N GLY A 1 -0.37 -13.26 8.58
CA GLY A 1 0.17 -11.89 8.53
C GLY A 1 1.66 -11.93 8.81
N ILE A 2 2.05 -11.80 10.08
CA ILE A 2 3.46 -11.67 10.48
C ILE A 2 4.36 -12.84 10.01
N GLU A 3 3.89 -14.09 10.10
CA GLU A 3 4.68 -15.26 9.64
C GLU A 3 4.94 -15.25 8.12
N GLN A 4 3.97 -14.76 7.34
CA GLN A 4 4.11 -14.60 5.89
C GLN A 4 5.12 -13.50 5.58
N LEU A 5 5.00 -12.35 6.25
CA LEU A 5 5.95 -11.24 6.10
C LEU A 5 7.37 -11.67 6.47
N GLU A 6 7.55 -12.44 7.54
CA GLU A 6 8.84 -13.00 7.94
C GLU A 6 9.42 -13.96 6.89
N THR A 7 8.58 -14.76 6.25
CA THR A 7 9.00 -15.64 5.16
C THR A 7 9.49 -14.83 3.96
N HIS A 8 8.75 -13.80 3.54
CA HIS A 8 9.16 -12.94 2.43
C HIS A 8 10.41 -12.12 2.77
N ALA A 9 10.49 -11.59 4.00
CA ALA A 9 11.64 -10.83 4.47
C ALA A 9 12.93 -11.67 4.41
N ARG A 10 12.86 -12.93 4.87
CA ARG A 10 13.97 -13.89 4.79
C ARG A 10 14.38 -14.19 3.35
N ARG A 11 13.42 -14.40 2.45
CA ARG A 11 13.70 -14.69 1.02
C ARG A 11 14.39 -13.52 0.32
N LEU A 12 14.02 -12.29 0.68
CA LEU A 12 14.56 -11.07 0.09
C LEU A 12 15.82 -10.55 0.81
N GLY A 13 16.22 -11.17 1.91
CA GLY A 13 17.36 -10.72 2.71
C GLY A 13 17.15 -9.37 3.40
N VAL A 14 15.89 -9.00 3.70
CA VAL A 14 15.55 -7.74 4.38
C VAL A 14 15.31 -7.97 5.88
N GLU A 15 15.72 -7.01 6.70
CA GLU A 15 15.54 -7.08 8.15
C GLU A 15 14.08 -6.79 8.52
N LEU A 16 13.50 -7.63 9.39
CA LEU A 16 12.12 -7.48 9.87
C LEU A 16 12.12 -7.09 11.36
N VAL A 17 11.61 -5.90 11.65
CA VAL A 17 11.32 -5.47 13.03
C VAL A 17 9.89 -5.86 13.38
N LYS A 18 9.72 -6.67 14.44
CA LYS A 18 8.42 -7.11 14.95
C LYS A 18 8.44 -7.16 16.47
N GLN A 19 7.29 -6.91 17.08
CA GLN A 19 7.07 -7.16 18.51
C GLN A 19 6.12 -8.35 18.71
N ARG A 20 5.82 -8.67 19.97
CA ARG A 20 4.82 -9.69 20.33
C ARG A 20 3.44 -9.34 19.75
N GLN A 21 2.63 -10.36 19.51
CA GLN A 21 1.25 -10.17 19.08
C GLN A 21 0.47 -9.31 20.09
N GLY A 22 -0.35 -8.38 19.60
CA GLY A 22 -1.09 -7.42 20.42
C GLY A 22 -0.27 -6.22 20.90
N ALA A 23 0.96 -6.04 20.40
CA ALA A 23 1.71 -4.81 20.57
C ALA A 23 1.06 -3.64 19.83
N ASP A 24 1.36 -2.42 20.30
CA ASP A 24 0.90 -1.19 19.66
C ASP A 24 1.57 -0.97 18.31
N ALA A 25 0.81 -0.92 17.22
CA ALA A 25 1.36 -0.82 15.87
C ALA A 25 2.26 0.42 15.66
N ALA A 26 1.88 1.56 16.26
CA ALA A 26 2.68 2.77 16.16
C ALA A 26 4.03 2.65 16.91
N ALA A 27 4.07 1.95 18.04
CA ALA A 27 5.31 1.64 18.74
C ALA A 27 6.23 0.73 17.90
N VAL A 28 5.70 -0.32 17.26
CA VAL A 28 6.49 -1.20 16.38
C VAL A 28 7.11 -0.41 15.24
N ALA A 29 6.34 0.46 14.60
CA ALA A 29 6.83 1.29 13.50
C ALA A 29 7.89 2.30 13.96
N TYR A 30 7.72 2.91 15.14
CA TYR A 30 8.71 3.82 15.73
C TYR A 30 10.03 3.11 16.06
N ASP A 31 9.95 1.89 16.60
CA ASP A 31 11.12 1.06 16.87
C ASP A 31 11.87 0.71 15.58
N ALA A 32 11.13 0.39 14.50
CA ALA A 32 11.73 0.14 13.19
C ALA A 32 12.49 1.36 12.65
N ILE A 33 11.94 2.56 12.79
CA ILE A 33 12.61 3.81 12.41
C ILE A 33 13.87 4.06 13.25
N SER A 34 13.77 3.87 14.57
CA SER A 34 14.90 4.04 15.49
C SER A 34 16.03 3.07 15.18
N HIS A 35 15.67 1.81 14.92
CA HIS A 35 16.59 0.76 14.51
C HIS A 35 17.27 1.10 13.17
N ALA A 36 16.49 1.55 12.18
CA ALA A 36 16.98 1.94 10.87
C ALA A 36 18.02 3.05 10.95
N ARG A 37 17.74 4.11 11.74
CA ARG A 37 18.66 5.21 11.99
C ARG A 37 19.96 4.75 12.64
N ALA A 38 19.88 3.88 13.65
CA ALA A 38 21.06 3.37 14.36
C ALA A 38 21.97 2.51 13.48
N ARG A 39 21.41 1.84 12.47
CA ARG A 39 22.15 0.92 11.58
C ARG A 39 22.42 1.48 10.18
N GLY A 40 22.00 2.71 9.90
CA GLY A 40 22.22 3.35 8.61
C GLY A 40 21.39 2.77 7.46
N PHE A 41 20.20 2.22 7.76
CA PHE A 41 19.24 1.87 6.71
C PHE A 41 18.65 3.13 6.09
N HIS A 42 18.48 3.12 4.77
CA HIS A 42 17.96 4.27 4.00
C HIS A 42 16.43 4.33 3.95
N VAL A 43 15.75 3.19 4.10
CA VAL A 43 14.30 3.06 3.89
C VAL A 43 13.72 2.17 4.98
N VAL A 44 12.55 2.55 5.48
CA VAL A 44 11.70 1.73 6.36
C VAL A 44 10.33 1.60 5.69
N LEU A 45 9.86 0.36 5.56
CA LEU A 45 8.50 0.06 5.11
C LEU A 45 7.68 -0.42 6.31
N VAL A 46 6.50 0.15 6.50
CA VAL A 46 5.59 -0.20 7.59
C VAL A 46 4.39 -0.95 7.00
N ASP A 47 4.27 -2.24 7.33
CA ASP A 47 3.08 -3.03 7.03
C ASP A 47 1.98 -2.72 8.04
N THR A 48 0.77 -2.43 7.56
CA THR A 48 -0.36 -1.99 8.38
C THR A 48 -1.53 -2.96 8.28
N ALA A 49 -2.44 -2.92 9.25
CA ALA A 49 -3.71 -3.65 9.15
C ALA A 49 -4.52 -3.18 7.92
N GLY A 50 -5.32 -4.08 7.33
CA GLY A 50 -5.85 -3.90 5.97
C GLY A 50 -7.34 -4.16 5.76
N ARG A 51 -8.23 -3.95 6.73
CA ARG A 51 -9.67 -4.20 6.55
C ARG A 51 -10.54 -3.01 6.95
N MET A 52 -11.12 -2.36 5.95
CA MET A 52 -11.86 -1.11 6.10
C MET A 52 -13.39 -1.25 6.03
N GLN A 53 -13.97 -2.46 6.06
CA GLN A 53 -15.43 -2.56 6.11
C GLN A 53 -15.90 -2.06 7.49
N THR A 54 -16.18 -0.75 7.55
CA THR A 54 -16.77 0.01 8.66
C THR A 54 -15.96 0.13 9.95
N ASP A 55 -14.64 -0.04 9.91
CA ASP A 55 -13.83 -0.03 11.13
C ASP A 55 -13.25 1.36 11.44
N ARG A 56 -13.93 2.12 12.31
CA ARG A 56 -13.38 3.37 12.88
C ARG A 56 -12.04 3.12 13.58
N ASP A 57 -11.87 1.93 14.16
CA ASP A 57 -10.68 1.59 14.93
C ASP A 57 -9.45 1.49 14.00
N LEU A 58 -9.63 1.04 12.76
CA LEU A 58 -8.56 1.05 11.76
C LEU A 58 -8.09 2.47 11.43
N MET A 59 -9.01 3.41 11.21
CA MET A 59 -8.63 4.79 10.87
C MET A 59 -7.99 5.51 12.06
N ASP A 60 -8.45 5.24 13.28
CA ASP A 60 -7.80 5.73 14.49
C ASP A 60 -6.38 5.18 14.65
N GLU A 61 -6.18 3.88 14.38
CA GLU A 61 -4.85 3.26 14.37
C GLU A 61 -3.94 3.88 13.30
N MET A 62 -4.43 4.06 12.07
CA MET A 62 -3.64 4.67 11.00
C MET A 62 -3.28 6.12 11.31
N ARG A 63 -4.22 6.92 11.82
CA ARG A 63 -3.94 8.30 12.28
C ARG A 63 -2.88 8.31 13.38
N LYS A 64 -2.93 7.34 14.30
CA LYS A 64 -1.92 7.19 15.35
C LYS A 64 -0.54 6.85 14.76
N ILE A 65 -0.45 5.89 13.83
CA ILE A 65 0.79 5.52 13.17
C ILE A 65 1.38 6.74 12.46
N VAL A 66 0.63 7.40 11.58
CA VAL A 66 1.09 8.59 10.84
C VAL A 66 1.59 9.69 11.76
N ARG A 67 0.87 9.96 12.86
CA ARG A 67 1.30 10.97 13.85
C ARG A 67 2.62 10.61 14.53
N VAL A 68 2.82 9.34 14.88
CA VAL A 68 4.00 8.87 15.62
C VAL A 68 5.21 8.72 14.71
N THR A 69 5.01 8.25 13.48
CA THR A 69 6.10 7.91 12.56
C THR A 69 6.47 9.04 11.61
N GLN A 70 5.57 10.00 11.37
CA GLN A 70 5.75 11.11 10.43
C GLN A 70 6.33 10.65 9.08
N PRO A 71 5.62 9.76 8.36
CA PRO A 71 6.16 9.10 7.17
C PRO A 71 6.45 10.10 6.06
N ASP A 72 7.56 9.90 5.35
CA ASP A 72 7.91 10.70 4.16
C ASP A 72 6.97 10.43 2.98
N LEU A 73 6.39 9.22 2.91
CA LEU A 73 5.48 8.80 1.85
C LEU A 73 4.41 7.84 2.38
N ARG A 74 3.14 8.10 2.05
CA ARG A 74 2.01 7.24 2.38
C ARG A 74 1.42 6.65 1.10
N ILE A 75 1.42 5.32 1.01
CA ILE A 75 0.99 4.61 -0.19
C ILE A 75 -0.27 3.80 0.12
N PHE A 76 -1.33 4.06 -0.64
CA PHE A 76 -2.51 3.19 -0.64
C PHE A 76 -2.24 1.96 -1.51
N VAL A 77 -2.55 0.76 -1.03
CA VAL A 77 -2.46 -0.49 -1.81
C VAL A 77 -3.86 -1.04 -2.02
N GLY A 78 -4.33 -1.06 -3.28
CA GLY A 78 -5.68 -1.49 -3.65
C GLY A 78 -5.68 -2.74 -4.52
N ASP A 79 -6.75 -3.53 -4.44
CA ASP A 79 -7.03 -4.65 -5.34
C ASP A 79 -7.87 -4.15 -6.54
N ALA A 80 -7.31 -4.22 -7.75
CA ALA A 80 -7.95 -3.74 -8.96
C ALA A 80 -9.30 -4.44 -9.24
N LEU A 81 -9.45 -5.71 -8.82
CA LEU A 81 -10.66 -6.50 -9.06
C LEU A 81 -11.85 -6.08 -8.22
N THR A 82 -11.62 -5.34 -7.14
CA THR A 82 -12.68 -4.89 -6.23
C THR A 82 -13.37 -3.62 -6.72
N GLY A 83 -12.88 -3.01 -7.81
CA GLY A 83 -13.54 -1.92 -8.53
C GLY A 83 -13.93 -0.75 -7.62
N ASN A 84 -15.24 -0.59 -7.39
CA ASN A 84 -15.79 0.50 -6.57
C ASN A 84 -15.34 0.44 -5.11
N ASP A 85 -15.12 -0.75 -4.55
CA ASP A 85 -14.70 -0.89 -3.15
C ASP A 85 -13.30 -0.31 -2.95
N ALA A 86 -12.36 -0.59 -3.87
CA ALA A 86 -11.03 0.01 -3.84
C ALA A 86 -11.08 1.54 -4.00
N VAL A 87 -11.98 2.07 -4.84
CA VAL A 87 -12.17 3.51 -5.04
C VAL A 87 -12.64 4.18 -3.75
N GLU A 88 -13.60 3.60 -3.05
CA GLU A 88 -14.11 4.17 -1.79
C GLU A 88 -13.10 4.05 -0.65
N GLN A 89 -12.36 2.94 -0.60
CA GLN A 89 -11.25 2.78 0.33
C GLN A 89 -10.16 3.83 0.10
N ALA A 90 -9.75 4.03 -1.15
CA ALA A 90 -8.75 5.03 -1.49
C ALA A 90 -9.23 6.44 -1.10
N ARG A 91 -10.51 6.76 -1.34
CA ARG A 91 -11.12 8.03 -0.92
C ARG A 91 -11.05 8.21 0.60
N SER A 92 -11.48 7.21 1.36
CA SER A 92 -11.53 7.28 2.82
C SER A 92 -10.13 7.43 3.43
N PHE A 93 -9.15 6.61 3.02
CA PHE A 93 -7.77 6.76 3.49
C PHE A 93 -7.19 8.14 3.14
N ASN A 94 -7.45 8.64 1.93
CA ASN A 94 -6.96 9.95 1.52
C ASN A 94 -7.56 11.08 2.37
N GLN A 95 -8.83 10.97 2.77
CA GLN A 95 -9.48 11.95 3.64
C GLN A 95 -8.99 11.88 5.09
N GLU A 96 -8.80 10.68 5.63
CA GLU A 96 -8.51 10.47 7.05
C GLU A 96 -7.03 10.66 7.40
N VAL A 97 -6.13 10.15 6.56
CA VAL A 97 -4.69 10.15 6.82
C VAL A 97 -3.86 10.84 5.76
N GLY A 98 -4.45 11.15 4.60
CA GLY A 98 -3.75 11.66 3.43
C GLY A 98 -2.88 10.58 2.79
N ILE A 99 -2.99 10.42 1.48
CA ILE A 99 -2.08 9.55 0.72
C ILE A 99 -1.29 10.37 -0.30
N ASP A 100 -0.12 9.87 -0.67
CA ASP A 100 0.81 10.53 -1.58
C ASP A 100 0.88 9.81 -2.93
N GLY A 101 0.54 8.52 -2.95
CA GLY A 101 0.39 7.71 -4.16
C GLY A 101 -0.33 6.39 -3.89
N SER A 102 -0.56 5.62 -4.94
CA SER A 102 -1.24 4.32 -4.87
C SER A 102 -0.49 3.23 -5.62
N ILE A 103 -0.67 1.99 -5.19
CA ILE A 103 -0.25 0.77 -5.89
C ILE A 103 -1.49 -0.09 -6.11
N LEU A 104 -1.64 -0.65 -7.32
CA LEU A 104 -2.77 -1.53 -7.64
C LEU A 104 -2.29 -2.93 -7.94
N CYS A 105 -2.79 -3.90 -7.18
CA CYS A 105 -2.47 -5.31 -7.34
C CYS A 105 -3.52 -6.01 -8.22
N LYS A 106 -3.15 -7.17 -8.77
CA LYS A 106 -4.00 -8.03 -9.62
C LYS A 106 -4.45 -7.36 -10.93
N MET A 107 -3.61 -6.50 -11.47
CA MET A 107 -3.88 -5.79 -12.73
C MET A 107 -3.86 -6.73 -13.94
N ASP A 108 -3.21 -7.89 -13.84
CA ASP A 108 -3.24 -8.96 -14.84
C ASP A 108 -4.65 -9.52 -15.08
N ALA A 109 -5.53 -9.37 -14.09
CA ALA A 109 -6.92 -9.82 -14.16
C ALA A 109 -7.93 -8.67 -14.35
N ASP A 110 -7.50 -7.40 -14.27
CA ASP A 110 -8.34 -6.23 -14.56
C ASP A 110 -8.18 -5.80 -16.03
N ALA A 111 -9.03 -6.35 -16.90
CA ALA A 111 -8.98 -6.11 -18.33
C ALA A 111 -9.28 -4.67 -18.77
N ARG A 112 -9.79 -3.79 -17.88
CA ARG A 112 -10.35 -2.47 -18.29
C ARG A 112 -9.58 -1.28 -17.75
N GLY A 113 -8.71 -1.45 -16.76
CA GLY A 113 -7.94 -0.35 -16.15
C GLY A 113 -8.80 0.72 -15.45
N GLY A 114 -10.10 0.46 -15.26
CA GLY A 114 -11.06 1.43 -14.74
C GLY A 114 -10.82 1.76 -13.27
N ALA A 115 -10.31 0.81 -12.49
CA ALA A 115 -9.93 1.03 -11.10
C ALA A 115 -8.80 2.05 -10.98
N ALA A 116 -7.76 1.96 -11.83
CA ALA A 116 -6.65 2.89 -11.85
C ALA A 116 -7.09 4.32 -12.15
N LEU A 117 -7.90 4.50 -13.19
CA LEU A 117 -8.42 5.81 -13.56
C LEU A 117 -9.29 6.40 -12.44
N SER A 118 -10.17 5.59 -11.87
CA SER A 118 -11.10 6.03 -10.82
C SER A 118 -10.35 6.41 -9.53
N ILE A 119 -9.37 5.61 -9.10
CA ILE A 119 -8.58 5.88 -7.90
C ILE A 119 -7.77 7.17 -8.07
N THR A 120 -7.08 7.34 -9.20
CA THR A 120 -6.35 8.60 -9.48
C THR A 120 -7.29 9.80 -9.50
N TYR A 121 -8.48 9.67 -10.10
CA TYR A 121 -9.46 10.75 -10.16
C TYR A 121 -9.98 11.15 -8.76
N VAL A 122 -10.37 10.18 -7.92
CA VAL A 122 -10.98 10.49 -6.61
C VAL A 122 -9.96 10.92 -5.55
N THR A 123 -8.72 10.46 -5.65
CA THR A 123 -7.65 10.80 -4.70
C THR A 123 -6.84 12.02 -5.13
N GLY A 124 -6.78 12.29 -6.44
CA GLY A 124 -5.86 13.25 -7.04
C GLY A 124 -4.39 12.83 -6.94
N LYS A 125 -4.11 11.54 -6.68
CA LYS A 125 -2.76 11.00 -6.45
C LYS A 125 -2.31 10.05 -7.55
N PRO A 126 -1.00 10.01 -7.86
CA PRO A 126 -0.48 9.14 -8.90
C PRO A 126 -0.55 7.66 -8.50
N ILE A 127 -0.70 6.79 -9.50
CA ILE A 127 -0.34 5.39 -9.35
C ILE A 127 1.18 5.29 -9.52
N LEU A 128 1.85 4.62 -8.58
CA LEU A 128 3.30 4.45 -8.55
C LEU A 128 3.71 3.11 -9.19
N PHE A 129 3.01 2.03 -8.82
CA PHE A 129 3.31 0.67 -9.28
C PHE A 129 2.02 -0.12 -9.55
N LEU A 130 2.16 -1.15 -10.38
CA LEU A 130 1.14 -2.15 -10.66
C LEU A 130 1.66 -3.54 -10.31
N GLY A 131 0.89 -4.32 -9.57
CA GLY A 131 1.10 -5.75 -9.39
C GLY A 131 0.39 -6.53 -10.50
N THR A 132 1.17 -7.19 -11.34
CA THR A 132 0.73 -7.90 -12.56
C THR A 132 0.86 -9.42 -12.45
N GLY A 133 0.94 -9.93 -11.23
CA GLY A 133 1.12 -11.35 -10.94
C GLY A 133 1.43 -11.60 -9.47
N GLN A 134 2.01 -12.76 -9.18
CA GLN A 134 2.28 -13.25 -7.82
C GLN A 134 3.77 -13.34 -7.48
N ALA A 135 4.65 -13.25 -8.46
CA ALA A 135 6.09 -13.25 -8.27
C ALA A 135 6.60 -11.88 -7.82
N TYR A 136 7.83 -11.80 -7.33
CA TYR A 136 8.39 -10.54 -6.84
C TYR A 136 8.67 -9.55 -7.97
N GLU A 137 9.04 -10.08 -9.14
CA GLU A 137 9.29 -9.36 -10.38
C GLU A 137 8.01 -8.83 -11.04
N ASP A 138 6.82 -9.25 -10.59
CA ASP A 138 5.55 -8.85 -11.16
C ASP A 138 5.05 -7.48 -10.65
N LEU A 139 5.80 -6.83 -9.75
CA LEU A 139 5.58 -5.44 -9.35
C LEU A 139 6.33 -4.51 -10.30
N VAL A 140 5.60 -3.85 -11.19
CA VAL A 140 6.16 -2.99 -12.25
C VAL A 140 5.82 -1.52 -12.01
N GLU A 141 6.70 -0.62 -12.45
CA GLU A 141 6.44 0.82 -12.41
C GLU A 141 5.24 1.18 -13.29
N PHE A 142 4.37 2.04 -12.78
CA PHE A 142 3.22 2.51 -13.54
C PHE A 142 3.67 3.39 -14.71
N LYS A 143 3.10 3.10 -15.89
CA LYS A 143 3.28 3.90 -17.10
C LYS A 143 1.90 4.25 -17.66
N PRO A 144 1.56 5.54 -17.88
CA PRO A 144 0.25 5.96 -18.37
C PRO A 144 -0.17 5.25 -19.67
N GLU A 145 0.79 4.90 -20.52
CA GLU A 145 0.57 4.19 -21.78
C GLU A 145 -0.08 2.82 -21.58
N LEU A 146 0.11 2.17 -20.43
CA LEU A 146 -0.50 0.87 -20.12
C LEU A 146 -2.02 1.00 -20.01
N ILE A 147 -2.51 2.02 -19.31
CA ILE A 147 -3.95 2.27 -19.17
C ILE A 147 -4.55 2.79 -20.48
N LEU A 148 -3.84 3.67 -21.18
CA LEU A 148 -4.31 4.20 -22.46
C LEU A 148 -4.52 3.08 -23.48
N ARG A 149 -3.62 2.09 -23.56
CA ARG A 149 -3.80 0.93 -24.44
C ARG A 149 -5.04 0.13 -24.07
N SER A 150 -5.21 -0.23 -22.80
CA SER A 150 -6.38 -0.99 -22.34
C SER A 150 -7.72 -0.26 -22.56
N LEU A 151 -7.72 1.08 -22.58
CA LEU A 151 -8.91 1.89 -22.84
C LEU A 151 -9.21 2.14 -24.33
N LEU A 152 -8.18 2.06 -25.19
CA LEU A 152 -8.26 2.39 -26.61
C LEU A 152 -8.19 1.18 -27.54
N GLU A 153 -7.92 -0.01 -27.02
CA GLU A 153 -8.11 -1.26 -27.77
C GLU A 153 -9.61 -1.44 -28.05
N GLU A 154 -10.03 -1.01 -29.24
CA GLU A 154 -11.23 -1.47 -29.91
C GLU A 154 -11.01 -2.92 -30.35
N ASP A 155 -12.01 -3.78 -30.14
CA ASP A 155 -12.04 -5.16 -30.68
C ASP A 155 -11.74 -5.22 -32.19
#